data_AF-I4VJA4-F1
#
_entry.id   AF-I4VJA4-F1
#
_cell.length_a   1.000
_cell.length_b   1.000
_cell.length_c   1.000
_cell.angle_alpha   90.00
_cell.angle_beta   90.00
_cell.angle_gamma   90.00
#
_symmetry.space_group_name_H-M   'P 1'
#
loop_
_entity.id
_entity.type
_entity.pdbx_description
1 polymer ?
#
loop_
_entity_poly.entity_id
_entity_poly.type
_entity_poly.pdbx_seq_one_letter_code
_entity_poly.pdbx_strand_id
1 'polypeptide(L)'
;GRLTMDVHYQLDNGKLTADNHLFIDQLTFGDRINGPGISHLPVKLAVTLLKNSQGQIDVHVPVSGSLDDPKFSVGSLVWHAFVNLIGRAVTSPFRLLSSAMGGGQDLGYVEFAPGSDVLDADAQSRLAQVVKILQKKPSLKLDIIGRVDPKFDEHGLRKVMVDELVQQEAGRDVNLAKLAPDTYDKYLKKAYKHAKFPKPRDLIGLTKSQPPEVIHKLLETNMPVNADALRHLAERRADAVRSWLHGKIADERVFVLAPKLDASGITDKGKTTRVDFGLH
;
A
#
# COMPACT_ATOMS: atom_id res chain seq x y z
N GLY A 1 -24.74 20.30 -14.77
CA GLY A 1 -23.30 20.61 -14.80
C GLY A 1 -22.99 21.43 -16.03
N ARG A 2 -21.94 22.25 -15.95
CA ARG A 2 -21.42 23.02 -17.08
C ARG A 2 -20.04 22.47 -17.45
N LEU A 3 -19.81 22.41 -18.76
CA LEU A 3 -18.61 21.89 -19.39
C LEU A 3 -18.00 23.00 -20.23
N THR A 4 -16.72 23.28 -19.99
CA THR A 4 -15.89 24.15 -20.82
C THR A 4 -14.73 23.31 -21.34
N MET A 5 -14.37 23.51 -22.60
CA MET A 5 -13.28 22.78 -23.24
C MET A 5 -12.46 23.75 -24.07
N ASP A 6 -11.18 23.88 -23.73
CA ASP A 6 -10.20 24.65 -24.47
C ASP A 6 -9.30 23.69 -25.24
N VAL A 7 -9.14 23.92 -26.54
CA VAL A 7 -8.42 23.01 -27.43
C VAL A 7 -7.37 23.75 -28.24
N HIS A 8 -6.16 23.22 -28.25
CA HIS A 8 -5.04 23.73 -29.03
C HIS A 8 -4.48 22.61 -29.91
N TYR A 9 -4.43 22.84 -31.22
CA TYR A 9 -3.97 21.85 -32.20
C TYR A 9 -2.74 22.36 -32.94
N GLN A 10 -1.71 21.52 -33.00
CA GLN A 10 -0.51 21.77 -33.77
C GLN A 10 -0.26 20.60 -34.72
N LEU A 11 -0.06 20.91 -36.00
CA LEU A 11 0.29 19.93 -37.03
C LEU A 11 1.71 20.20 -37.50
N ASP A 12 2.57 19.18 -37.41
CA ASP A 12 3.95 19.22 -37.90
C ASP A 12 4.32 17.87 -38.53
N ASN A 13 4.81 17.88 -39.77
CA ASN A 13 5.22 16.69 -40.53
C ASN A 13 4.22 15.52 -40.49
N GLY A 14 2.93 15.79 -40.68
CA GLY A 14 1.86 14.77 -40.65
C GLY A 14 1.49 14.28 -39.24
N LYS A 15 2.19 14.75 -38.19
CA LYS A 15 1.89 14.44 -36.79
C LYS A 15 1.06 15.56 -36.17
N LEU A 16 -0.15 15.21 -35.72
CA LEU A 16 -0.98 16.09 -34.93
C LEU A 16 -0.62 15.95 -33.45
N THR A 17 -0.40 17.08 -32.79
CA THR A 17 -0.35 17.19 -31.33
C THR A 17 -1.50 18.08 -30.89
N ALA A 18 -2.26 17.65 -29.90
CA ALA A 18 -3.36 18.42 -29.35
C ALA A 18 -3.26 18.52 -27.83
N ASP A 19 -3.40 19.73 -27.33
CA ASP A 19 -3.59 20.03 -25.92
C ASP A 19 -5.07 20.29 -25.68
N ASN A 20 -5.72 19.43 -24.90
CA ASN A 20 -7.14 19.56 -24.58
C ASN A 20 -7.27 19.80 -23.09
N HIS A 21 -7.77 20.97 -22.72
CA HIS A 21 -8.09 21.33 -21.36
C HIS A 21 -9.60 21.23 -21.15
N LEU A 22 -9.99 20.38 -20.20
CA LEU A 22 -11.37 20.10 -19.86
C LEU A 22 -11.68 20.65 -18.47
N PHE A 23 -12.62 21.58 -18.39
CA PHE A 23 -13.11 22.14 -17.14
C PHE A 23 -14.59 21.81 -16.95
N ILE A 24 -14.93 21.14 -15.85
CA ILE A 24 -16.31 20.80 -15.48
C ILE A 24 -16.62 21.39 -14.11
N ASP A 25 -17.74 22.10 -13.99
CA ASP A 25 -18.26 22.53 -12.71
C ASP A 25 -19.74 22.15 -12.52
N GLN A 26 -20.16 22.14 -11.26
CA GLN A 26 -21.55 21.83 -10.86
C GLN A 26 -22.05 20.48 -11.41
N LEU A 27 -21.15 19.49 -11.49
CA LEU A 27 -21.49 18.15 -11.98
C LEU A 27 -22.37 17.42 -10.95
N THR A 28 -23.61 17.16 -11.33
CA THR A 28 -24.61 16.38 -10.60
C THR A 28 -24.85 15.05 -11.32
N PHE A 29 -25.09 13.98 -10.56
CA PHE A 29 -25.50 12.70 -11.11
C PHE A 29 -27.02 12.63 -11.17
N GLY A 30 -27.56 12.19 -12.30
CA GLY A 30 -28.96 11.79 -12.41
C GLY A 30 -29.20 10.37 -11.89
N ASP A 31 -30.43 9.88 -12.09
CA ASP A 31 -30.82 8.53 -11.69
C ASP A 31 -30.02 7.46 -12.43
N ARG A 32 -29.83 6.31 -11.77
CA ARG A 32 -29.12 5.17 -12.34
C ARG A 32 -29.96 4.54 -13.44
N ILE A 33 -29.41 4.45 -14.64
CA ILE A 33 -30.01 3.74 -15.78
C ILE A 33 -29.43 2.32 -15.89
N ASN A 34 -30.28 1.33 -16.17
CA ASN A 34 -29.89 -0.06 -16.41
C ASN A 34 -30.43 -0.49 -17.78
N GLY A 35 -29.61 -1.18 -18.58
CA GLY A 35 -29.99 -1.62 -19.93
C GLY A 35 -28.84 -2.32 -20.67
N PRO A 36 -29.15 -3.11 -21.71
CA PRO A 36 -28.13 -3.76 -22.53
C PRO A 36 -27.20 -2.73 -23.18
N GLY A 37 -25.89 -2.93 -23.07
CA GLY A 37 -24.85 -2.01 -23.58
C GLY A 37 -24.47 -0.85 -22.64
N ILE A 38 -25.09 -0.73 -21.46
CA ILE A 38 -24.74 0.29 -20.46
C ILE A 38 -23.56 -0.18 -19.60
N SER A 39 -22.47 0.58 -19.61
CA SER A 39 -21.27 0.28 -18.84
C SER A 39 -21.47 0.56 -17.34
N HIS A 40 -21.13 -0.40 -16.48
CA HIS A 40 -21.23 -0.29 -15.01
C HIS A 40 -19.98 0.32 -14.36
N LEU A 41 -19.22 1.13 -15.11
CA LEU A 41 -18.05 1.80 -14.56
C LEU A 41 -18.44 2.58 -13.29
N PRO A 42 -17.62 2.57 -12.24
CA PRO A 42 -17.86 3.32 -11.01
C PRO A 42 -17.57 4.81 -11.26
N VAL A 43 -18.35 5.43 -12.14
CA VAL A 43 -18.18 6.83 -12.58
C VAL A 43 -18.19 7.79 -11.40
N LYS A 44 -18.93 7.47 -10.33
CA LYS A 44 -18.95 8.26 -9.09
C LYS A 44 -17.57 8.35 -8.43
N LEU A 45 -16.83 7.23 -8.33
CA LEU A 45 -15.50 7.22 -7.75
C LEU A 45 -14.53 8.01 -8.64
N ALA A 46 -14.50 7.72 -9.94
CA ALA A 46 -13.65 8.44 -10.89
C ALA A 46 -13.88 9.95 -10.85
N VAL A 47 -15.14 10.39 -10.85
CA VAL A 47 -15.51 11.79 -10.69
C VAL A 47 -15.02 12.35 -9.37
N THR A 48 -15.20 11.65 -8.24
CA THR A 48 -14.74 12.09 -6.91
C THR A 48 -13.23 12.26 -6.85
N LEU A 49 -12.47 11.35 -7.48
CA LEU A 49 -11.02 11.43 -7.59
C LEU A 49 -10.58 12.67 -8.38
N LEU A 50 -11.23 12.98 -9.49
CA LEU A 50 -10.90 14.15 -10.34
C LEU A 50 -11.32 15.50 -9.70
N LYS A 51 -12.34 15.50 -8.84
CA LYS A 51 -13.14 16.67 -8.44
C LYS A 51 -12.58 17.82 -7.55
N ASN A 52 -11.31 18.17 -7.44
CA ASN A 52 -10.78 19.19 -6.47
C ASN A 52 -11.56 19.36 -5.10
N SER A 53 -11.44 20.48 -4.39
CA SER A 53 -12.19 20.75 -3.14
C SER A 53 -13.44 21.63 -3.34
N GLN A 54 -13.50 22.33 -4.46
CA GLN A 54 -14.62 23.18 -4.89
C GLN A 54 -15.63 22.40 -5.74
N GLY A 55 -15.42 21.10 -5.94
CA GLY A 55 -16.27 20.24 -6.75
C GLY A 55 -16.07 20.40 -8.26
N GLN A 56 -14.96 21.03 -8.67
CA GLN A 56 -14.60 21.25 -10.08
C GLN A 56 -13.65 20.14 -10.56
N ILE A 57 -13.78 19.78 -11.82
CA ILE A 57 -12.87 18.85 -12.50
C ILE A 57 -12.09 19.67 -13.51
N ASP A 58 -10.77 19.68 -13.38
CA ASP A 58 -9.85 20.35 -14.29
C ASP A 58 -8.83 19.32 -14.75
N VAL A 59 -8.90 18.93 -16.03
CA VAL A 59 -8.08 17.86 -16.60
C VAL A 59 -7.44 18.32 -17.88
N HIS A 60 -6.12 18.14 -17.96
CA HIS A 60 -5.35 18.30 -19.18
C HIS A 60 -5.11 16.94 -19.82
N VAL A 61 -5.55 16.77 -21.06
CA VAL A 61 -5.45 15.52 -21.83
C VAL A 61 -4.62 15.79 -23.09
N PRO A 62 -3.29 15.66 -23.02
CA PRO A 62 -2.45 15.75 -24.19
C PRO A 62 -2.67 14.50 -25.05
N VAL A 63 -2.91 14.71 -26.34
CA VAL A 63 -3.04 13.62 -27.30
C VAL A 63 -2.16 13.88 -28.52
N SER A 64 -1.58 12.82 -29.07
CA SER A 64 -0.80 12.90 -30.29
C SER A 64 -1.06 11.70 -31.18
N GLY A 65 -0.99 11.91 -32.49
CA GLY A 65 -1.10 10.82 -33.47
C GLY A 65 -0.75 11.28 -34.88
N SER A 66 -0.64 10.33 -35.80
CA SER A 66 -0.33 10.62 -37.20
C SER A 66 -1.61 10.72 -38.01
N LEU A 67 -1.67 11.69 -38.93
CA LEU A 67 -2.71 11.79 -39.95
C LEU A 67 -2.66 10.64 -40.97
N ASP A 68 -1.53 9.94 -41.06
CA ASP A 68 -1.33 8.80 -41.95
C ASP A 68 -1.96 7.51 -41.43
N ASP A 69 -2.42 7.49 -40.17
CA ASP A 69 -3.13 6.34 -39.62
C ASP A 69 -4.61 6.40 -40.05
N PRO A 70 -5.12 5.45 -40.85
CA PRO A 70 -6.51 5.45 -41.31
C PRO A 70 -7.55 5.27 -40.19
N LYS A 71 -7.13 4.92 -38.97
CA LYS A 71 -7.98 4.87 -37.76
C LYS A 71 -7.92 6.17 -36.95
N PHE A 72 -7.14 7.16 -37.38
CA PHE A 72 -6.93 8.41 -36.67
C PHE A 72 -8.20 9.26 -36.64
N SER A 73 -8.71 9.52 -35.44
CA SER A 73 -9.69 10.59 -35.22
C SER A 73 -9.38 11.29 -33.90
N VAL A 74 -9.36 12.62 -33.90
CA VAL A 74 -9.06 13.42 -32.71
C VAL A 74 -10.09 13.14 -31.60
N GLY A 75 -11.37 13.07 -31.96
CA GLY A 75 -12.44 12.76 -31.03
C GLY A 75 -12.32 11.38 -30.39
N SER A 76 -11.97 10.33 -31.16
CA SER A 76 -11.78 8.99 -30.61
C SER A 76 -10.55 8.91 -29.71
N LEU A 77 -9.47 9.64 -30.01
CA LEU A 77 -8.26 9.66 -29.21
C LEU A 77 -8.48 10.33 -27.86
N VAL A 78 -9.17 11.48 -27.85
CA VAL A 78 -9.58 12.18 -26.62
C VAL A 78 -10.54 11.30 -25.80
N TRP A 79 -11.53 10.68 -26.44
CA TRP A 79 -12.45 9.78 -25.76
C TRP A 79 -11.75 8.56 -25.17
N HIS A 80 -10.82 7.93 -25.90
CA HIS A 80 -10.01 6.82 -25.40
C HIS A 80 -9.11 7.26 -24.24
N ALA A 81 -8.49 8.43 -24.33
CA ALA A 81 -7.67 8.97 -23.25
C ALA A 81 -8.51 9.21 -21.98
N PHE A 82 -9.73 9.74 -22.13
CA PHE A 82 -10.66 9.95 -21.02
C PHE A 82 -11.17 8.64 -20.42
N VAL A 83 -11.59 7.67 -21.25
CA VAL A 83 -12.02 6.33 -20.80
C VAL A 83 -10.87 5.59 -20.11
N ASN A 84 -9.64 5.68 -20.64
CA ASN A 84 -8.45 5.12 -20.02
C ASN A 84 -8.11 5.80 -18.69
N LEU A 85 -8.29 7.13 -18.58
CA LEU A 85 -8.11 7.86 -17.33
C LEU A 85 -9.11 7.39 -16.27
N ILE A 86 -10.39 7.25 -16.63
CA ILE A 86 -11.41 6.69 -15.74
C ILE A 86 -11.09 5.25 -15.38
N GLY A 87 -10.71 4.40 -16.34
CA GLY A 87 -10.33 3.01 -16.11
C GLY A 87 -9.16 2.87 -15.14
N ARG A 88 -8.13 3.71 -15.28
CA ARG A 88 -6.99 3.79 -14.35
C ARG A 88 -7.38 4.33 -12.98
N ALA A 89 -8.39 5.18 -12.89
CA ALA A 89 -8.89 5.68 -11.61
C ALA A 89 -9.53 4.57 -10.78
N VAL A 90 -10.05 3.52 -11.44
CA VAL A 90 -10.61 2.34 -10.76
C VAL A 90 -9.53 1.36 -10.36
N THR A 91 -8.51 1.16 -11.20
CA THR A 91 -7.47 0.14 -10.96
C THR A 91 -6.28 0.66 -10.18
N SER A 92 -6.06 1.98 -10.13
CA SER A 92 -4.91 2.61 -9.48
C SER A 92 -5.20 4.05 -9.03
N PRO A 93 -6.23 4.27 -8.17
CA PRO A 93 -6.70 5.60 -7.81
C PRO A 93 -5.60 6.49 -7.23
N PHE A 94 -4.70 5.92 -6.43
CA PHE A 94 -3.57 6.64 -5.82
C PHE A 94 -2.49 7.09 -6.81
N ARG A 95 -2.24 6.34 -7.89
CA ARG A 95 -1.25 6.73 -8.92
C ARG A 95 -1.70 7.95 -9.71
N LEU A 96 -3.01 8.08 -9.94
CA LEU A 96 -3.56 9.29 -10.54
C LEU A 96 -3.43 10.48 -9.59
N LEU A 97 -3.79 10.29 -8.32
CA LEU A 97 -3.72 11.36 -7.31
C LEU A 97 -2.29 11.84 -7.04
N SER A 98 -1.30 10.93 -7.02
CA SER A 98 0.11 11.32 -6.85
C SER A 98 0.62 12.13 -8.04
N SER A 99 0.29 11.72 -9.27
CA SER A 99 0.68 12.45 -10.49
C SER A 99 0.13 13.88 -10.52
N ALA A 100 -1.12 14.09 -10.11
CA ALA A 100 -1.75 15.42 -10.03
C ALA A 100 -1.13 16.34 -8.96
N MET A 101 -0.43 15.76 -7.96
CA MET A 101 0.27 16.52 -6.92
C MET A 101 1.77 16.70 -7.21
N GLY A 102 2.23 16.33 -8.41
CA GLY A 102 3.66 16.40 -8.79
C GLY A 102 4.52 15.31 -8.14
N GLY A 103 3.91 14.27 -7.55
CA GLY A 103 4.58 13.14 -6.93
C GLY A 103 4.65 11.92 -7.87
N GLY A 104 5.84 11.32 -8.01
CA GLY A 104 6.05 10.11 -8.82
C GLY A 104 5.93 8.79 -8.06
N GLN A 105 5.66 8.83 -6.75
CA GLN A 105 5.59 7.63 -5.92
C GLN A 105 4.21 6.97 -6.01
N ASP A 106 4.20 5.63 -6.01
CA ASP A 106 2.96 4.85 -5.87
C ASP A 106 2.50 4.93 -4.41
N LEU A 107 1.39 5.63 -4.21
CA LEU A 107 0.77 5.83 -2.89
C LEU A 107 -0.31 4.78 -2.59
N GLY A 108 -0.47 3.77 -3.46
CA GLY A 108 -1.44 2.70 -3.28
C GLY A 108 -1.05 1.66 -2.23
N TYR A 109 0.11 1.79 -1.60
CA TYR A 109 0.57 0.89 -0.55
C TYR A 109 1.70 1.51 0.29
N VAL A 110 2.00 0.88 1.42
CA VAL A 110 3.25 1.05 2.18
C VAL A 110 3.92 -0.29 2.40
N GLU A 111 5.25 -0.33 2.27
CA GLU A 111 6.03 -1.55 2.40
C GLU A 111 6.49 -1.77 3.84
N PHE A 112 6.69 -3.04 4.19
CA PHE A 112 7.27 -3.47 5.46
C PHE A 112 8.47 -4.37 5.22
N ALA A 113 9.39 -4.41 6.19
CA ALA A 113 10.39 -5.46 6.24
C ALA A 113 9.72 -6.85 6.44
N PRO A 114 10.30 -7.94 5.89
CA PRO A 114 9.74 -9.28 6.09
C PRO A 114 9.55 -9.62 7.57
N GLY A 115 8.37 -10.14 7.93
CA GLY A 115 8.01 -10.49 9.31
C GLY A 115 7.66 -9.32 10.23
N SER A 116 7.86 -8.08 9.80
CA SER A 116 7.71 -6.88 10.62
C SER A 116 6.44 -6.09 10.32
N ASP A 117 5.95 -5.39 11.34
CA ASP A 117 4.86 -4.40 11.33
C ASP A 117 5.37 -2.98 11.66
N VAL A 118 6.70 -2.77 11.63
CA VAL A 118 7.31 -1.47 11.90
C VAL A 118 7.25 -0.60 10.66
N LEU A 119 6.67 0.60 10.80
CA LEU A 119 6.67 1.64 9.77
C LEU A 119 8.02 2.37 9.74
N ASP A 120 8.82 2.11 8.72
CA ASP A 120 10.06 2.84 8.48
C ASP A 120 9.82 4.29 7.99
N ALA A 121 10.90 5.04 7.78
CA ALA A 121 10.81 6.43 7.36
C ALA A 121 10.15 6.62 5.98
N ASP A 122 10.34 5.68 5.03
CA ASP A 122 9.72 5.75 3.71
C ASP A 122 8.21 5.50 3.82
N ALA A 123 7.81 4.48 4.58
CA ALA A 123 6.42 4.17 4.86
C ALA A 123 5.70 5.38 5.51
N GLN A 124 6.32 6.00 6.53
CA GLN A 124 5.74 7.19 7.17
C GLN A 124 5.64 8.40 6.21
N SER A 125 6.63 8.60 5.34
CA SER A 125 6.61 9.65 4.32
C SER A 125 5.46 9.45 3.32
N ARG A 126 5.25 8.20 2.86
CA ARG A 126 4.12 7.85 1.99
C ARG A 126 2.77 8.07 2.67
N LEU A 127 2.62 7.61 3.92
CA LEU A 127 1.39 7.83 4.69
C LEU A 127 1.10 9.33 4.86
N ALA A 128 2.12 10.17 5.07
CA ALA A 128 1.95 11.62 5.13
C ALA A 128 1.41 12.21 3.81
N GLN A 129 1.81 11.66 2.65
CA GLN A 129 1.24 12.07 1.36
C GLN A 129 -0.21 11.61 1.20
N VAL A 130 -0.54 10.40 1.63
CA VAL A 130 -1.93 9.89 1.67
C VAL A 130 -2.83 10.78 2.53
N VAL A 131 -2.35 11.21 3.71
CA VAL A 131 -3.08 12.15 4.57
C VAL A 131 -3.36 13.48 3.85
N LYS A 132 -2.36 14.06 3.17
CA LYS A 132 -2.55 15.32 2.41
C LYS A 132 -3.63 15.18 1.33
N ILE A 133 -3.68 14.05 0.63
CA ILE A 133 -4.71 13.76 -0.37
C ILE A 133 -6.09 13.70 0.30
N LEU A 134 -6.23 12.92 1.37
CA LEU A 134 -7.50 12.69 2.04
C LEU A 134 -8.04 13.93 2.77
N GLN A 135 -7.17 14.85 3.19
CA GLN A 135 -7.55 16.16 3.72
C GLN A 135 -8.10 17.10 2.62
N LYS A 136 -7.52 17.08 1.42
CA LYS A 136 -8.03 17.84 0.27
C LYS A 136 -9.34 17.27 -0.31
N LYS A 137 -9.64 16.02 0.00
CA LYS A 137 -10.76 15.24 -0.54
C LYS A 137 -11.62 14.63 0.59
N PRO A 138 -12.40 15.45 1.33
CA PRO A 138 -13.11 15.00 2.53
C PRO A 138 -14.17 13.91 2.26
N SER A 139 -14.67 13.80 1.03
CA SER A 139 -15.64 12.78 0.63
C SER A 139 -15.05 11.39 0.42
N LEU A 140 -13.72 11.25 0.31
CA LEU A 140 -13.08 9.95 0.09
C LEU A 140 -12.92 9.20 1.41
N LYS A 141 -13.11 7.88 1.36
CA LYS A 141 -12.78 6.95 2.45
C LYS A 141 -11.58 6.10 2.06
N LEU A 142 -10.81 5.67 3.05
CA LEU A 142 -9.59 4.88 2.89
C LEU A 142 -9.85 3.45 3.37
N ASP A 143 -9.61 2.48 2.49
CA ASP A 143 -9.52 1.08 2.86
C ASP A 143 -8.05 0.69 3.10
N ILE A 144 -7.82 -0.10 4.14
CA ILE A 144 -6.52 -0.63 4.55
C ILE A 144 -6.59 -2.15 4.52
N ILE A 145 -5.72 -2.78 3.72
CA ILE A 145 -5.63 -4.25 3.62
C ILE A 145 -4.21 -4.67 4.00
N GLY A 146 -4.08 -5.31 5.15
CA GLY A 146 -2.83 -5.95 5.54
C GLY A 146 -2.50 -7.13 4.64
N ARG A 147 -1.25 -7.24 4.22
CA ARG A 147 -0.79 -8.36 3.40
C ARG A 147 0.50 -8.97 3.93
N VAL A 148 0.62 -10.27 3.71
CA VAL A 148 1.86 -11.03 3.86
C VAL A 148 2.19 -11.79 2.59
N ASP A 149 3.48 -12.06 2.39
CA ASP A 149 3.98 -12.98 1.39
C ASP A 149 4.73 -14.11 2.10
N PRO A 150 4.16 -15.32 2.21
CA PRO A 150 4.79 -16.44 2.93
C PRO A 150 6.24 -16.69 2.51
N LYS A 151 6.58 -16.45 1.24
CA LYS A 151 7.94 -16.62 0.71
C LYS A 151 8.98 -15.78 1.45
N PHE A 152 8.60 -14.59 1.90
CA PHE A 152 9.50 -13.67 2.60
C PHE A 152 9.17 -13.60 4.10
N ASP A 153 7.89 -13.55 4.43
CA ASP A 153 7.40 -13.31 5.78
C ASP A 153 7.58 -14.51 6.71
N GLU A 154 7.62 -15.76 6.22
CA GLU A 154 7.81 -16.90 7.13
C GLU A 154 9.15 -16.83 7.86
N HIS A 155 10.24 -16.66 7.11
CA HIS A 155 11.58 -16.55 7.70
C HIS A 155 11.78 -15.21 8.41
N GLY A 156 11.23 -14.12 7.86
CA GLY A 156 11.26 -12.81 8.53
C GLY A 156 10.57 -12.84 9.89
N LEU A 157 9.39 -13.46 9.97
CA LEU A 157 8.60 -13.52 11.20
C LEU A 157 9.29 -14.38 12.26
N ARG A 158 10.00 -15.45 11.86
CA ARG A 158 10.83 -16.22 12.81
C ARG A 158 11.86 -15.34 13.51
N LYS A 159 12.55 -14.48 12.76
CA LYS A 159 13.53 -13.54 13.31
C LYS A 159 12.90 -12.55 14.26
N VAL A 160 11.79 -11.92 13.83
CA VAL A 160 11.05 -10.97 14.66
C VAL A 160 10.56 -11.61 15.96
N MET A 161 10.00 -12.83 15.90
CA MET A 161 9.56 -13.56 17.09
C MET A 161 10.73 -13.94 18.02
N VAL A 162 11.92 -14.22 17.48
CA VAL A 162 13.11 -14.41 18.32
C VAL A 162 13.49 -13.11 19.01
N ASP A 163 13.53 -12.00 18.29
CA ASP A 163 13.81 -10.68 18.88
C ASP A 163 12.76 -10.32 19.95
N GLU A 164 11.49 -10.66 19.75
CA GLU A 164 10.44 -10.49 20.77
C GLU A 164 10.72 -11.30 22.05
N LEU A 165 11.20 -12.55 21.92
CA LEU A 165 11.61 -13.34 23.10
C LEU A 165 12.81 -12.71 23.81
N VAL A 166 13.78 -12.20 23.06
CA VAL A 166 14.92 -11.47 23.64
C VAL A 166 14.46 -10.20 24.33
N GLN A 167 13.53 -9.46 23.72
CA GLN A 167 12.91 -8.25 24.28
C GLN A 167 12.19 -8.55 25.60
N GLN A 168 11.47 -9.66 25.69
CA GLN A 168 10.80 -10.09 26.92
C GLN A 168 11.79 -10.33 28.07
N GLU A 169 12.96 -10.89 27.78
CA GLU A 169 14.03 -11.11 28.77
C GLU A 169 14.80 -9.83 29.13
N ALA A 170 14.91 -8.90 28.18
CA ALA A 170 15.56 -7.61 28.36
C ALA A 170 14.69 -6.60 29.12
N GLY A 171 13.37 -6.68 28.95
CA GLY A 171 12.38 -5.72 29.45
C GLY A 171 11.89 -4.78 28.35
N ARG A 172 10.64 -4.32 28.43
CA ARG A 172 9.95 -3.57 27.35
C ARG A 172 10.66 -2.28 26.91
N ASP A 173 11.31 -1.57 27.83
CA ASP A 173 11.92 -0.26 27.53
C ASP A 173 13.33 -0.36 26.94
N VAL A 174 13.87 -1.57 26.81
CA VAL A 174 15.22 -1.78 26.27
C VAL A 174 15.19 -1.73 24.74
N ASN A 175 16.03 -0.89 24.14
CA ASN A 175 16.21 -0.89 22.69
C ASN A 175 17.28 -1.93 22.30
N LEU A 176 16.85 -3.10 21.81
CA LEU A 176 17.76 -4.20 21.42
C LEU A 176 18.81 -3.77 20.38
N ALA A 177 18.43 -2.90 19.44
CA ALA A 177 19.34 -2.43 18.38
C ALA A 177 20.50 -1.56 18.89
N LYS A 178 20.44 -1.09 20.15
CA LYS A 178 21.49 -0.30 20.80
C LYS A 178 22.31 -1.09 21.83
N LEU A 179 22.03 -2.38 22.01
CA LEU A 179 22.76 -3.20 22.97
C LEU A 179 24.15 -3.58 22.44
N ALA A 180 25.12 -3.64 23.34
CA ALA A 180 26.39 -4.28 23.04
C ALA A 180 26.17 -5.79 22.78
N PRO A 181 26.93 -6.43 21.87
CA PRO A 181 26.73 -7.83 21.49
C PRO A 181 26.65 -8.79 22.70
N ASP A 182 27.58 -8.69 23.66
CA ASP A 182 27.59 -9.54 24.85
C ASP A 182 26.33 -9.39 25.72
N THR A 183 25.74 -8.20 25.73
CA THR A 183 24.50 -7.92 26.48
C THR A 183 23.30 -8.50 25.77
N TYR A 184 23.24 -8.42 24.44
CA TYR A 184 22.22 -9.09 23.65
C TYR A 184 22.30 -10.60 23.85
N ASP A 185 23.49 -11.18 23.73
CA ASP A 185 23.73 -12.63 23.88
C ASP A 185 23.30 -13.15 25.26
N LYS A 186 23.44 -12.33 26.31
CA LYS A 186 22.94 -12.65 27.64
C LYS A 186 21.43 -12.85 27.64
N TYR A 187 20.66 -11.96 27.00
CA TYR A 187 19.20 -12.08 26.91
C TYR A 187 18.78 -13.20 25.96
N LEU A 188 19.49 -13.37 24.85
CA LEU A 188 19.29 -14.50 23.93
C LEU A 188 19.43 -15.85 24.63
N LYS A 189 20.47 -16.03 25.47
CA LYS A 189 20.67 -17.25 26.26
C LYS A 189 19.53 -17.51 27.25
N LYS A 190 18.98 -16.46 27.86
CA LYS A 190 17.79 -16.59 28.73
C LYS A 190 16.55 -17.00 27.94
N ALA A 191 16.28 -16.33 26.82
CA ALA A 191 15.18 -16.64 25.93
C ALA A 191 15.26 -18.10 25.46
N TYR A 192 16.44 -18.56 25.06
CA TYR A 192 16.70 -19.95 24.73
C TYR A 192 16.42 -20.91 25.87
N LYS A 193 16.82 -20.58 27.10
CA LYS A 193 16.56 -21.42 28.27
C LYS A 193 15.05 -21.56 28.53
N HIS A 194 14.27 -20.49 28.38
CA HIS A 194 12.83 -20.49 28.64
C HIS A 194 11.96 -20.96 27.47
N ALA A 195 12.46 -20.92 26.24
CA ALA A 195 11.72 -21.36 25.06
C ALA A 195 11.31 -22.85 25.14
N LYS A 196 10.14 -23.21 24.64
CA LYS A 196 9.57 -24.56 24.79
C LYS A 196 9.74 -25.38 23.50
N PHE A 197 10.85 -26.09 23.39
CA PHE A 197 11.11 -27.05 22.31
C PHE A 197 12.19 -28.07 22.75
N PRO A 198 12.33 -29.22 22.07
CA PRO A 198 13.39 -30.18 22.36
C PRO A 198 14.78 -29.58 22.18
N LYS A 199 15.58 -29.55 23.26
CA LYS A 199 16.95 -28.99 23.25
C LYS A 199 17.98 -30.09 23.50
N PRO A 200 19.19 -29.98 22.92
CA PRO A 200 20.30 -30.84 23.29
C PRO A 200 20.57 -30.77 24.79
N ARG A 201 20.75 -31.94 25.41
CA ARG A 201 21.09 -32.06 26.83
C ARG A 201 22.52 -32.53 27.01
N ASP A 202 23.14 -32.14 28.11
CA ASP A 202 24.43 -32.67 28.53
C ASP A 202 24.28 -34.03 29.25
N LEU A 203 25.40 -34.61 29.67
CA LEU A 203 25.45 -35.93 30.32
C LEU A 203 24.71 -35.99 31.66
N ILE A 204 24.42 -34.83 32.27
CA ILE A 204 23.67 -34.72 33.53
C ILE A 204 22.21 -34.29 33.32
N GLY A 205 21.75 -34.20 32.06
CA GLY A 205 20.37 -33.93 31.69
C GLY A 205 19.98 -32.44 31.66
N LEU A 206 20.91 -31.51 31.85
CA LEU A 206 20.67 -30.07 31.74
C LEU A 206 20.71 -29.62 30.28
N THR A 207 20.05 -28.50 29.96
CA THR A 207 20.14 -27.90 28.63
C THR A 207 21.58 -27.51 28.32
N LYS A 208 22.15 -28.10 27.26
CA LYS A 208 23.51 -27.82 26.83
C LYS A 208 23.64 -26.37 26.39
N SER A 209 24.65 -25.67 26.91
CA SER A 209 25.02 -24.33 26.44
C SER A 209 25.51 -24.40 24.99
N GLN A 210 25.10 -23.43 24.17
CA GLN A 210 25.42 -23.35 22.75
C GLN A 210 25.99 -21.96 22.42
N PRO A 211 26.80 -21.83 21.36
CA PRO A 211 27.19 -20.53 20.82
C PRO A 211 25.95 -19.68 20.44
N PRO A 212 26.00 -18.34 20.55
CA PRO A 212 24.88 -17.44 20.23
C PRO A 212 24.25 -17.70 18.86
N GLU A 213 25.07 -17.95 17.84
CA GLU A 213 24.66 -18.20 16.46
C GLU A 213 23.86 -19.50 16.33
N VAL A 214 24.27 -20.53 17.08
CA VAL A 214 23.54 -21.80 17.15
C VAL A 214 22.22 -21.62 17.90
N ILE A 215 22.21 -20.82 18.98
CA ILE A 215 21.00 -20.50 19.72
C ILE A 215 19.97 -19.80 18.82
N HIS A 216 20.39 -18.76 18.09
CA HIS A 216 19.55 -18.06 17.12
C HIS A 216 18.89 -19.04 16.15
N LYS A 217 19.69 -19.86 15.48
CA LYS A 217 19.21 -20.82 14.49
C LYS A 217 18.25 -21.83 15.10
N LEU A 218 18.53 -22.33 16.31
CA LEU A 218 17.63 -23.25 17.01
C LEU A 218 16.29 -22.59 17.35
N LEU A 219 16.31 -21.36 17.83
CA LEU A 219 15.09 -20.61 18.14
C LEU A 219 14.26 -20.39 16.86
N GLU A 220 14.87 -19.84 15.81
CA GLU A 220 14.19 -19.57 14.54
C GLU A 220 13.58 -20.84 13.92
N THR A 221 14.33 -21.94 13.91
CA THR A 221 13.88 -23.24 13.36
C THR A 221 12.66 -23.78 14.11
N ASN A 222 12.59 -23.57 15.42
CA ASN A 222 11.51 -24.07 16.28
C ASN A 222 10.38 -23.06 16.51
N MET A 223 10.43 -21.86 15.91
CA MET A 223 9.31 -20.91 16.01
C MET A 223 8.06 -21.45 15.30
N PRO A 224 6.86 -21.34 15.90
CA PRO A 224 5.63 -21.76 15.25
C PRO A 224 5.13 -20.66 14.29
N VAL A 225 5.66 -20.62 13.07
CA VAL A 225 5.10 -19.78 12.00
C VAL A 225 4.21 -20.63 11.11
N ASN A 226 2.91 -20.52 11.34
CA ASN A 226 1.85 -21.16 10.55
C ASN A 226 0.97 -20.09 9.87
N ALA A 227 -0.06 -20.52 9.14
CA ALA A 227 -0.98 -19.60 8.44
C ALA A 227 -1.67 -18.59 9.39
N ASP A 228 -1.89 -18.95 10.64
CA ASP A 228 -2.50 -18.07 11.64
C ASP A 228 -1.53 -16.98 12.12
N ALA A 229 -0.28 -17.35 12.38
CA ALA A 229 0.79 -16.40 12.69
C ALA A 229 0.99 -15.37 11.55
N LEU A 230 0.91 -15.83 10.30
CA LEU A 230 0.99 -14.98 9.11
C LEU A 230 -0.25 -14.06 8.98
N ARG A 231 -1.44 -14.55 9.30
CA ARG A 231 -2.66 -13.72 9.36
C ARG A 231 -2.52 -12.62 10.41
N HIS A 232 -2.07 -12.96 11.60
CA HIS A 232 -1.82 -11.98 12.65
C HIS A 232 -0.76 -10.96 12.25
N LEU A 233 0.29 -11.34 11.53
CA LEU A 233 1.24 -10.38 10.99
C LEU A 233 0.58 -9.39 10.01
N ALA A 234 -0.28 -9.87 9.10
CA ALA A 234 -1.03 -9.00 8.20
C ALA A 234 -1.94 -8.02 8.96
N GLU A 235 -2.64 -8.50 9.99
CA GLU A 235 -3.49 -7.68 10.86
C GLU A 235 -2.68 -6.62 11.61
N ARG A 236 -1.53 -6.99 12.21
CA ARG A 236 -0.65 -6.04 12.89
C ARG A 236 -0.12 -4.96 11.97
N ARG A 237 0.22 -5.28 10.71
CA ARG A 237 0.61 -4.28 9.70
C ARG A 237 -0.53 -3.30 9.42
N ALA A 238 -1.75 -3.79 9.23
CA ALA A 238 -2.92 -2.93 9.01
C ALA A 238 -3.20 -2.05 10.24
N ASP A 239 -3.07 -2.61 11.44
CA ASP A 239 -3.23 -1.89 12.70
C ASP A 239 -2.14 -0.84 12.93
N ALA A 240 -0.89 -1.13 12.57
CA ALA A 240 0.20 -0.16 12.63
C ALA A 240 -0.13 1.07 11.75
N VAL A 241 -0.63 0.84 10.54
CA VAL A 241 -1.06 1.92 9.65
C VAL A 241 -2.28 2.67 10.21
N ARG A 242 -3.32 1.96 10.64
CA ARG A 242 -4.52 2.58 11.24
C ARG A 242 -4.15 3.45 12.45
N SER A 243 -3.32 2.92 13.35
CA SER A 243 -2.84 3.64 14.54
C SER A 243 -2.02 4.86 14.16
N TRP A 244 -1.19 4.76 13.13
CA TRP A 244 -0.43 5.90 12.62
C TRP A 244 -1.35 7.00 12.05
N LEU A 245 -2.45 6.63 11.37
CA LEU A 245 -3.41 7.56 10.79
C LEU A 245 -4.36 8.22 11.81
N HIS A 246 -4.49 7.64 13.00
CA HIS A 246 -5.34 8.16 14.05
C HIS A 246 -5.01 9.63 14.38
N GLY A 247 -6.06 10.45 14.51
CA GLY A 247 -5.96 11.89 14.73
C GLY A 247 -5.49 12.72 13.51
N LYS A 248 -5.08 12.09 12.40
CA LYS A 248 -4.68 12.77 11.15
C LYS A 248 -5.80 12.77 10.11
N ILE A 249 -6.65 11.75 10.17
CA ILE A 249 -7.87 11.55 9.38
C ILE A 249 -8.97 11.14 10.36
N ALA A 250 -10.22 11.52 10.10
CA ALA A 250 -11.35 11.07 10.90
C ALA A 250 -11.47 9.54 10.85
N ASP A 251 -11.58 8.89 12.02
CA ASP A 251 -11.57 7.42 12.13
C ASP A 251 -12.71 6.76 11.32
N GLU A 252 -13.87 7.42 11.22
CA GLU A 252 -15.01 6.98 10.40
C GLU A 252 -14.74 6.92 8.88
N ARG A 253 -13.60 7.47 8.44
CA ARG A 253 -13.14 7.43 7.05
C ARG A 253 -12.08 6.37 6.80
N VAL A 254 -11.67 5.61 7.82
CA VAL A 254 -10.60 4.59 7.72
C VAL A 254 -11.18 3.21 8.01
N PHE A 255 -11.15 2.33 7.02
CA PHE A 255 -11.74 1.00 7.09
C PHE A 255 -10.64 -0.05 6.95
N VAL A 256 -10.58 -0.99 7.90
CA VAL A 256 -9.67 -2.14 7.81
C VAL A 256 -10.46 -3.30 7.22
N LEU A 257 -9.96 -3.85 6.11
CA LEU A 257 -10.58 -4.97 5.41
C LEU A 257 -9.83 -6.29 5.72
N ALA A 258 -10.41 -7.41 5.28
CA ALA A 258 -9.83 -8.73 5.49
C ALA A 258 -8.40 -8.82 4.91
N PRO A 259 -7.44 -9.39 5.66
CA PRO A 259 -6.06 -9.48 5.22
C PRO A 259 -5.89 -10.46 4.06
N LYS A 260 -4.82 -10.26 3.28
CA LYS A 260 -4.41 -11.16 2.19
C LYS A 260 -3.14 -11.91 2.57
N LEU A 261 -3.14 -13.23 2.38
CA LEU A 261 -2.08 -14.12 2.88
C LEU A 261 -1.13 -14.61 1.79
N ASP A 262 -1.10 -13.92 0.66
CA ASP A 262 -0.28 -14.24 -0.50
C ASP A 262 0.08 -12.97 -1.29
N ALA A 263 0.92 -13.12 -2.31
CA ALA A 263 1.31 -12.05 -3.22
C ALA A 263 0.37 -11.88 -4.43
N SER A 264 -0.77 -12.58 -4.48
CA SER A 264 -1.64 -12.58 -5.65
C SER A 264 -2.28 -11.21 -5.89
N GLY A 265 -2.46 -10.88 -7.17
CA GLY A 265 -3.05 -9.62 -7.62
C GLY A 265 -2.11 -8.41 -7.55
N ILE A 266 -0.84 -8.58 -7.18
CA ILE A 266 0.17 -7.52 -7.25
C ILE A 266 0.73 -7.46 -8.68
N THR A 267 0.49 -6.34 -9.36
CA THR A 267 0.99 -6.09 -10.74
C THR A 267 1.96 -4.91 -10.82
N ASP A 268 2.25 -4.27 -9.69
CA ASP A 268 3.21 -3.19 -9.55
C ASP A 268 4.62 -3.73 -9.23
N LYS A 269 5.59 -2.81 -9.03
CA LYS A 269 7.00 -3.15 -8.75
C LYS A 269 7.36 -3.08 -7.25
N GLY A 270 6.39 -2.84 -6.38
CA GLY A 270 6.61 -2.76 -4.94
C GLY A 270 6.87 -4.12 -4.32
N LYS A 271 7.36 -4.13 -3.08
CA LYS A 271 7.44 -5.35 -2.28
C LYS A 271 6.05 -5.93 -2.04
N THR A 272 6.00 -7.24 -1.88
CA THR A 272 4.76 -7.99 -1.59
C THR A 272 4.42 -8.01 -0.09
N THR A 273 5.41 -7.74 0.77
CA THR A 273 5.28 -7.56 2.22
C THR A 273 4.79 -6.13 2.52
N ARG A 274 3.48 -5.90 2.49
CA ARG A 274 2.92 -4.54 2.45
C ARG A 274 1.53 -4.41 3.07
N VAL A 275 1.08 -3.16 3.18
CA VAL A 275 -0.34 -2.82 3.35
C VAL A 275 -0.81 -2.15 2.06
N ASP A 276 -1.84 -2.70 1.44
CA ASP A 276 -2.49 -2.12 0.26
C ASP A 276 -3.54 -1.09 0.69
N PHE A 277 -3.72 -0.03 -0.12
CA PHE A 277 -4.74 0.99 0.07
C PHE A 277 -5.80 0.98 -1.03
N GLY A 278 -7.06 1.12 -0.62
CA GLY A 278 -8.21 1.36 -1.49
C GLY A 278 -8.86 2.70 -1.20
N LEU A 279 -9.64 3.21 -2.16
CA LEU A 279 -10.48 4.39 -1.99
C LEU A 279 -11.90 4.09 -2.44
N HIS A 280 -12.89 4.57 -1.68
CA HIS A 280 -14.31 4.48 -2.03
C HIS A 280 -15.10 5.71 -1.57
#